data_AF-A0A2S8NTH6-F1
#
_entry.id   AF-A0A2S8NTH6-F1
#
_cell.length_a   1.000
_cell.length_b   1.000
_cell.length_c   1.000
_cell.angle_alpha   90.00
_cell.angle_beta   90.00
_cell.angle_gamma   90.00
#
_symmetry.space_group_name_H-M   'P 1'
#
loop_
_entity.id
_entity.type
_entity.pdbx_description
1 polymer ?
#
loop_
_entity_poly.entity_id
_entity_poly.type
_entity_poly.pdbx_seq_one_letter_code
_entity_poly.pdbx_strand_id
1 'polypeptide(L)'
;MNYQIQLTNIPIQVKVRYKKQDNYKILREWFITNFNLTHNNKNYNWDEIIIIFEHIDADNPEFFLQPGQLIKIIDGLLIIKKEQEIPILKVYSFQQLKDETD
;
A
#
# COMPACT_ATOMS: atom_id res chain seq x y z
N MET A 1 15.09 -2.94 -15.52
CA MET A 1 14.77 -1.54 -15.17
C MET A 1 13.47 -1.56 -14.43
N ASN A 2 13.53 -1.32 -13.12
CA ASN A 2 12.34 -1.08 -12.32
C ASN A 2 11.88 0.34 -12.60
N TYR A 3 10.57 0.54 -12.75
CA TYR A 3 10.00 1.86 -12.92
C TYR A 3 9.52 2.36 -11.56
N GLN A 4 9.74 3.63 -11.27
CA GLN A 4 9.40 4.25 -10.00
C GLN A 4 8.48 5.44 -10.25
N ILE A 5 7.38 5.50 -9.51
CA ILE A 5 6.41 6.59 -9.58
C ILE A 5 6.22 7.15 -8.18
N GLN A 6 6.46 8.46 -8.02
CA GLN A 6 6.11 9.15 -6.78
C GLN A 6 4.59 9.30 -6.72
N LEU A 7 3.98 8.86 -5.62
CA LEU A 7 2.57 9.01 -5.34
C LEU A 7 2.38 10.02 -4.21
N THR A 8 1.57 11.04 -4.48
CA THR A 8 1.18 12.05 -3.50
C THR A 8 -0.31 12.32 -3.64
N ASN A 9 -0.98 12.55 -2.51
CA ASN A 9 -2.42 12.80 -2.43
C ASN A 9 -3.32 11.70 -3.02
N ILE A 10 -2.89 10.43 -2.98
CA ILE A 10 -3.67 9.32 -3.54
C ILE A 10 -4.50 8.64 -2.42
N PRO A 11 -5.84 8.64 -2.50
CA PRO A 11 -6.67 7.87 -1.59
C PRO A 11 -6.60 6.38 -1.95
N ILE A 12 -6.41 5.53 -0.94
CA ILE A 12 -6.41 4.07 -1.09
C ILE A 12 -7.14 3.41 0.08
N GLN A 13 -7.70 2.25 -0.19
CA GLN A 13 -8.24 1.37 0.85
C GLN A 13 -7.23 0.26 1.14
N VAL A 14 -6.72 0.20 2.36
CA VAL A 14 -5.73 -0.82 2.73
C VAL A 14 -6.41 -2.10 3.17
N LYS A 15 -5.87 -3.24 2.76
CA LYS A 15 -6.29 -4.57 3.18
C LYS A 15 -5.12 -5.29 3.81
N VAL A 16 -5.42 -6.25 4.69
CA VAL A 16 -4.40 -7.09 5.32
C VAL A 16 -4.68 -8.55 5.05
N ARG A 17 -3.63 -9.32 4.81
CA ARG A 17 -3.67 -10.79 4.83
C ARG A 17 -2.54 -11.33 5.67
N TYR A 18 -2.74 -12.51 6.21
CA TYR A 18 -1.78 -13.20 7.06
C TYR A 18 -1.26 -14.41 6.29
N LYS A 19 0.03 -14.41 5.96
CA LYS A 19 0.68 -15.54 5.28
C LYS A 19 1.47 -16.36 6.30
N LYS A 20 1.33 -17.68 6.25
CA LYS A 20 2.21 -18.59 6.98
C LYS A 20 3.49 -18.76 6.17
N GLN A 21 4.64 -18.42 6.75
CA GLN A 21 5.94 -18.83 6.22
C GLN A 21 6.32 -20.21 6.76
N ASP A 22 7.20 -20.91 6.02
CA ASP A 22 7.73 -22.25 6.33
C ASP A 22 8.26 -22.40 7.77
N ASN A 23 8.65 -21.31 8.43
CA ASN A 23 9.14 -21.28 9.81
C ASN A 23 8.05 -20.98 10.87
N TYR A 24 6.77 -21.23 10.59
CA TYR A 24 5.63 -20.94 11.48
C TYR A 24 5.43 -19.45 11.84
N LYS A 25 6.21 -18.55 11.24
CA LYS A 25 6.01 -17.11 11.38
C LYS A 25 4.80 -16.68 10.55
N ILE A 26 3.87 -15.99 11.20
CA ILE A 26 2.75 -15.34 10.52
C ILE A 26 3.23 -13.96 10.08
N LEU A 27 3.38 -13.76 8.77
CA LEU A 27 3.70 -12.46 8.20
C LEU A 27 2.40 -11.71 7.92
N ARG A 28 2.23 -10.56 8.57
CA ARG A 28 1.18 -9.59 8.25
C ARG A 28 1.59 -8.84 6.98
N GLU A 29 0.82 -8.97 5.91
CA GLU A 29 1.09 -8.32 4.63
C GLU A 29 -0.05 -7.36 4.29
N TRP A 30 0.31 -6.10 4.06
CA TRP A 30 -0.62 -5.07 3.63
C TRP A 30 -0.67 -5.02 2.11
N PHE A 31 -1.86 -4.82 1.57
CA PHE A 31 -2.06 -4.74 0.12
C PHE A 31 -3.26 -3.86 -0.22
N ILE A 32 -3.31 -3.40 -1.46
CA ILE A 32 -4.49 -2.79 -2.08
C ILE A 32 -4.93 -3.63 -3.26
N THR A 33 -6.21 -3.55 -3.59
CA THR A 33 -6.78 -4.24 -4.75
C THR A 33 -7.37 -3.26 -5.74
N ASN A 34 -7.38 -3.61 -7.03
CA ASN A 34 -7.98 -2.82 -8.11
C ASN A 34 -7.43 -1.37 -8.14
N PHE A 35 -6.11 -1.23 -8.04
CA PHE A 35 -5.47 0.07 -8.05
C PHE A 35 -5.27 0.57 -9.49
N ASN A 36 -5.88 1.71 -9.79
CA ASN A 36 -5.78 2.37 -11.09
C ASN A 36 -5.08 3.71 -10.91
N LEU A 37 -4.08 3.98 -11.75
CA LEU A 37 -3.28 5.21 -11.71
C LEU A 37 -3.04 5.74 -13.12
N THR A 38 -3.33 7.03 -13.32
CA THR A 38 -2.93 7.74 -14.54
C THR A 38 -1.67 8.55 -14.25
N HIS A 39 -0.57 8.24 -14.94
CA HIS A 39 0.70 8.96 -14.80
C HIS A 39 1.36 9.13 -16.18
N ASN A 40 1.74 10.36 -16.53
CA ASN A 40 2.33 10.71 -17.83
C ASN A 40 1.50 10.22 -19.05
N ASN A 41 0.19 10.47 -19.04
CA ASN A 41 -0.77 10.00 -20.06
C ASN A 41 -0.82 8.48 -20.28
N LYS A 42 -0.26 7.70 -19.35
CA LYS A 42 -0.39 6.24 -19.32
C LYS A 42 -1.28 5.84 -18.15
N ASN A 43 -2.19 4.92 -18.43
CA ASN A 43 -3.02 4.29 -17.41
C ASN A 43 -2.34 3.00 -16.99
N TYR A 44 -2.21 2.84 -15.68
CA TYR A 44 -1.70 1.63 -15.07
C TYR A 44 -2.79 1.04 -14.18
N ASN A 45 -3.07 -0.24 -14.36
CA ASN A 45 -4.08 -0.95 -13.60
C ASN A 45 -3.43 -2.20 -13.02
N TRP A 46 -3.60 -2.40 -11.71
CA TRP A 46 -3.10 -3.57 -11.02
C TRP A 46 -4.18 -4.16 -10.13
N ASP A 47 -4.41 -5.46 -10.27
CA ASP A 47 -5.35 -6.19 -9.43
C ASP A 47 -4.92 -6.18 -7.96
N GLU A 48 -3.61 -6.19 -7.71
CA GLU A 48 -3.02 -6.15 -6.38
C GLU A 48 -1.71 -5.34 -6.36
N ILE A 49 -1.47 -4.60 -5.28
CA ILE A 49 -0.18 -3.97 -4.97
C ILE A 49 0.14 -4.22 -3.50
N ILE A 50 1.37 -4.62 -3.19
CA ILE A 50 1.84 -4.82 -1.82
C ILE A 50 2.25 -3.48 -1.22
N ILE A 51 1.83 -3.22 0.01
CA ILE A 51 2.17 -1.99 0.74
C ILE A 51 3.24 -2.29 1.79
N ILE A 52 4.27 -1.45 1.82
CA ILE A 52 5.28 -1.43 2.87
C ILE A 52 5.23 -0.06 3.51
N PHE A 53 4.92 0.01 4.81
CA PHE A 53 5.00 1.25 5.57
C PHE A 53 6.39 1.35 6.21
N GLU A 54 7.20 2.35 5.83
CA GLU A 54 8.59 2.42 6.29
C GLU A 54 8.76 3.07 7.68
N HIS A 55 7.79 3.87 8.13
CA HIS A 55 7.87 4.61 9.41
C HIS A 55 6.79 4.21 10.43
N ILE A 56 6.11 3.07 10.24
CA ILE A 56 5.30 2.51 11.32
C ILE A 56 6.25 1.76 12.24
N ASP A 57 6.69 2.43 13.30
CA ASP A 57 7.44 1.81 14.40
C ASP A 57 6.65 0.60 14.91
N ALA A 58 7.26 -0.59 14.91
CA ALA A 58 6.65 -1.80 15.46
C ALA A 58 6.33 -1.67 16.96
N ASP A 59 7.00 -0.73 17.64
CA ASP A 59 6.87 -0.39 19.05
C ASP A 59 5.91 0.77 19.34
N ASN A 60 5.30 1.41 18.32
CA ASN A 60 4.29 2.45 18.50
C ASN A 60 2.86 1.91 18.26
N PRO A 61 2.16 1.47 19.32
CA PRO A 61 0.82 0.90 19.23
C PRO A 61 -0.28 1.90 18.85
N GLU A 62 0.01 3.18 18.61
CA GLU A 62 -1.00 4.18 18.22
C GLU A 62 -1.32 4.17 16.71
N PHE A 63 -0.52 3.48 15.88
CA PHE A 63 -0.74 3.34 14.44
C PHE A 63 -1.43 2.01 14.09
N PHE A 64 -2.56 1.70 14.73
CA PHE A 64 -3.42 0.59 14.26
C PHE A 64 -4.17 1.03 13.00
N LEU A 65 -3.52 0.89 11.84
CA LEU A 65 -4.28 0.71 10.61
C LEU A 65 -5.21 -0.48 10.79
N GLN A 66 -6.48 -0.27 10.51
CA GLN A 66 -7.49 -1.31 10.50
C GLN A 66 -7.59 -1.92 9.08
N PRO A 67 -7.86 -3.23 8.97
CA PRO A 67 -8.22 -3.82 7.69
C PRO A 67 -9.40 -3.07 7.06
N GLY A 68 -9.30 -2.71 5.79
CA GLY A 68 -10.36 -1.99 5.08
C GLY A 68 -10.33 -0.47 5.28
N GLN A 69 -9.42 0.06 6.09
CA GLN A 69 -9.35 1.49 6.37
C GLN A 69 -8.96 2.30 5.13
N LEU A 70 -9.64 3.44 4.94
CA LEU A 70 -9.28 4.43 3.94
C LEU A 70 -8.15 5.32 4.45
N ILE A 71 -7.11 5.44 3.64
CA ILE A 71 -6.01 6.37 3.88
C ILE A 71 -5.72 7.18 2.64
N LYS A 72 -5.20 8.37 2.84
CA LYS A 72 -4.63 9.20 1.79
C LYS A 72 -3.11 9.14 1.91
N ILE A 73 -2.45 8.61 0.88
CA ILE A 73 -1.00 8.65 0.77
C ILE A 73 -0.59 10.11 0.61
N ILE A 74 0.17 10.62 1.58
CA ILE A 74 0.75 11.97 1.49
C ILE A 74 2.07 11.87 0.74
N ASP A 75 2.87 10.85 1.07
CA ASP A 75 4.13 10.56 0.39
C ASP A 75 4.37 9.05 0.27
N GLY A 76 4.63 8.60 -0.96
CA GLY A 76 4.91 7.20 -1.24
C GLY A 76 5.59 6.97 -2.60
N LEU A 77 6.24 5.83 -2.73
CA LEU A 77 6.96 5.41 -3.92
C LEU A 77 6.41 4.09 -4.43
N LEU A 78 5.80 4.11 -5.62
CA LEU A 78 5.37 2.91 -6.31
C LEU A 78 6.51 2.36 -7.17
N ILE A 79 6.91 1.13 -6.87
CA ILE A 79 7.97 0.40 -7.55
C ILE A 79 7.33 -0.69 -8.41
N ILE A 80 7.41 -0.50 -9.72
CA ILE A 80 6.91 -1.44 -10.72
C ILE A 80 8.07 -2.31 -11.17
N LYS A 81 7.97 -3.61 -10.90
CA LYS A 81 8.94 -4.62 -11.31
C LYS A 81 8.64 -5.13 -12.71
N LYS A 82 9.68 -5.57 -13.44
CA LYS A 82 9.60 -5.89 -14.87
C LYS A 82 8.98 -7.26 -15.18
N GLU A 83 8.88 -8.17 -14.19
CA GLU A 83 8.62 -9.60 -14.41
C GLU A 83 7.34 -10.10 -13.70
N GLN A 84 6.14 -9.64 -14.11
CA GLN A 84 4.82 -10.09 -13.56
C GLN A 84 4.70 -10.08 -12.02
N GLU A 85 5.69 -9.54 -11.32
CA GLU A 85 5.71 -9.43 -9.88
C GLU A 85 4.73 -8.34 -9.46
N ILE A 86 4.04 -8.61 -8.37
CA ILE A 86 3.13 -7.67 -7.73
C ILE A 86 3.92 -6.38 -7.41
N PRO A 87 3.45 -5.20 -7.85
CA PRO A 87 4.12 -3.95 -7.56
C PRO A 87 4.20 -3.71 -6.06
N ILE A 88 5.20 -2.92 -5.65
CA ILE A 88 5.39 -2.58 -4.24
C ILE A 88 5.20 -1.07 -4.09
N LEU A 89 4.27 -0.68 -3.23
CA LEU A 89 4.09 0.69 -2.79
C LEU A 89 4.74 0.87 -1.43
N LYS A 90 5.82 1.65 -1.39
CA LYS A 90 6.36 2.15 -0.12
C LYS A 90 5.59 3.39 0.30
N VAL A 91 5.03 3.38 1.50
CA VAL A 91 4.33 4.52 2.08
C VAL A 91 5.20 5.11 3.18
N TYR A 92 5.65 6.35 2.97
CA TYR A 92 6.46 7.09 3.93
C TYR A 92 5.57 7.89 4.88
N SER A 93 4.51 8.50 4.36
CA SER A 93 3.53 9.21 5.18
C SER A 93 2.12 9.10 4.60
N PHE A 94 1.13 9.05 5.48
CA PHE A 94 -0.27 8.99 5.11
C PHE A 94 -1.15 9.68 6.15
N GLN A 95 -2.36 10.03 5.73
CA GLN A 95 -3.41 10.54 6.58
C GLN A 95 -4.55 9.53 6.60
N GLN A 96 -5.09 9.23 7.78
CA GLN A 96 -6.31 8.43 7.89
C GLN A 96 -7.49 9.27 7.39
N LEU A 97 -8.27 8.72 6.46
CA LEU A 97 -9.53 9.32 6.05
C LEU A 97 -10.59 8.82 7.02
N LYS A 98 -11.42 9.71 7.56
CA LYS A 98 -12.59 9.29 8.35
C LYS A 98 -13.55 8.58 7.40
N ASP A 99 -14.11 7.45 7.82
CA ASP A 99 -15.36 6.99 7.25
C ASP A 99 -16.38 8.11 7.49
N GLU A 100 -16.78 8.82 6.44
CA GLU A 100 -18.03 9.57 6.45
C GLU A 100 -19.15 8.52 6.48
N THR A 101 -19.46 8.01 7.68
CA THR A 101 -20.80 7.49 7.95
C THR A 101 -21.76 8.66 7.89
N ASP A 102 -22.42 8.80 6.74
CA ASP A 102 -23.73 9.46 6.61
C ASP A 102 -24.82 8.50 7.11
#